data_AF-A0A252E8N1-F1
#
_entry.id   AF-A0A252E8N1-F1
#
_cell.length_a   1.000
_cell.length_b   1.000
_cell.length_c   1.000
_cell.angle_alpha   90.00
_cell.angle_beta   90.00
_cell.angle_gamma   90.00
#
_symmetry.space_group_name_H-M   'P 1'
#
loop_
_entity.id
_entity.type
_entity.pdbx_description
1 polymer ?
#
loop_
_entity_poly.entity_id
_entity_poly.type
_entity_poly.pdbx_seq_one_letter_code
_entity_poly.pdbx_strand_id
1 'polypeptide(L)' 'MTAKNAQKAIKILTQYERLANKYGLRLSEQKIQELNVLRDNGLIRASNLPAKLRNEFPGEFSEMNLNEIRAY' A
#
# COMPACT_ATOMS: atom_id res chain seq x y z
N MET A 1 -4.16 -19.37 6.63
CA MET A 1 -4.79 -18.02 6.71
C MET A 1 -3.92 -16.90 6.10
N THR A 2 -2.66 -17.16 5.74
CA THR A 2 -1.66 -16.19 5.26
C THR A 2 -1.92 -15.61 3.86
N ALA A 3 -2.40 -16.41 2.90
CA ALA A 3 -2.58 -15.95 1.52
C ALA A 3 -3.61 -14.80 1.35
N LYS A 4 -4.69 -14.80 2.16
CA LYS A 4 -5.75 -13.77 2.06
C LYS A 4 -5.25 -12.40 2.51
N ASN A 5 -4.41 -12.36 3.54
CA ASN A 5 -3.83 -11.13 4.03
C ASN A 5 -2.73 -10.62 3.09
N ALA A 6 -1.89 -11.51 2.54
CA ALA A 6 -0.90 -11.13 1.52
C ALA A 6 -1.57 -10.50 0.30
N GLN A 7 -2.65 -11.11 -0.22
CA GLN A 7 -3.46 -10.53 -1.30
C GLN A 7 -4.06 -9.17 -0.92
N LYS A 8 -4.55 -9.02 0.32
CA LYS A 8 -5.08 -7.75 0.81
C LYS A 8 -3.98 -6.67 0.85
N ALA A 9 -2.80 -7.00 1.36
CA ALA A 9 -1.65 -6.11 1.42
C ALA A 9 -1.21 -5.67 0.01
N ILE A 10 -1.04 -6.62 -0.92
CA ILE A 10 -0.73 -6.34 -2.33
C ILE A 10 -1.79 -5.41 -2.94
N LYS A 11 -3.07 -5.69 -2.69
CA LYS A 11 -4.17 -4.86 -3.22
C LYS A 11 -4.12 -3.44 -2.68
N ILE A 12 -3.83 -3.25 -1.39
CA ILE A 12 -3.73 -1.92 -0.79
C ILE A 12 -2.55 -1.15 -1.39
N LEU A 13 -1.37 -1.78 -1.52
CA LEU A 13 -0.17 -1.14 -2.07
C LEU A 13 -0.27 -0.86 -3.57
N THR A 14 -1.01 -1.67 -4.33
CA THR A 14 -1.17 -1.48 -5.78
C THR A 14 -2.31 -0.51 -6.12
N GLN A 15 -3.39 -0.53 -5.34
CA GLN A 15 -4.59 0.29 -5.59
C GLN A 15 -4.74 1.44 -4.58
N TYR A 16 -3.64 1.90 -3.97
CA TYR A 16 -3.69 2.93 -2.92
C TYR A 16 -4.39 4.21 -3.40
N GLU A 17 -4.22 4.61 -4.66
CA GLU A 17 -4.81 5.84 -5.21
C GLU A 17 -6.34 5.74 -5.28
N ARG A 18 -6.85 4.62 -5.83
CA ARG A 18 -8.28 4.34 -5.88
C ARG A 18 -8.89 4.25 -4.48
N LEU A 19 -8.17 3.62 -3.54
CA LEU A 19 -8.62 3.50 -2.15
C LEU A 19 -8.58 4.86 -1.43
N ALA A 20 -7.56 5.67 -1.66
CA ALA A 20 -7.47 7.03 -1.13
C ALA A 20 -8.64 7.88 -1.60
N ASN A 21 -8.95 7.85 -2.89
CA ASN A 21 -10.12 8.54 -3.47
C ASN A 21 -11.43 8.04 -2.86
N LYS A 22 -11.61 6.71 -2.74
CA LYS A 22 -12.79 6.12 -2.08
C LYS A 22 -12.97 6.62 -0.64
N TYR A 23 -11.87 6.84 0.07
CA TYR A 23 -11.90 7.31 1.45
C TYR A 23 -11.92 8.83 1.61
N GLY A 24 -11.99 9.59 0.50
CA GLY A 24 -11.98 11.05 0.47
C GLY A 24 -10.62 11.65 0.84
N LEU A 25 -9.53 10.88 0.75
CA LEU A 25 -8.19 11.36 1.02
C LEU A 25 -7.66 12.08 -0.21
N ARG A 26 -7.47 13.40 -0.10
CA ARG A 26 -6.79 14.19 -1.12
C ARG A 26 -5.28 14.02 -0.96
N LEU A 27 -4.68 13.19 -1.80
CA LEU A 27 -3.24 13.14 -1.97
C LEU A 27 -2.82 14.26 -2.92
N SER A 28 -1.72 14.97 -2.61
CA SER A 28 -1.13 15.90 -3.55
C SER A 28 -0.54 15.14 -4.75
N GLU A 29 -0.44 15.79 -5.91
CA GLU A 29 0.17 15.21 -7.11
C GLU A 29 1.58 14.71 -6.85
N GLN A 30 2.38 15.50 -6.12
CA GLN A 30 3.72 15.09 -5.68
C GLN A 30 3.68 13.79 -4.86
N LYS A 31 2.72 13.66 -3.93
CA LYS A 31 2.61 12.46 -3.11
C LYS A 31 2.18 11.24 -3.92
N ILE A 32 1.27 11.43 -4.87
CA ILE A 32 0.85 10.39 -5.80
C ILE A 32 2.05 9.93 -6.63
N GLN A 33 2.87 10.86 -7.13
CA GLN A 33 4.05 10.56 -7.92
C GLN A 33 5.11 9.80 -7.12
N GLU A 34 5.40 10.23 -5.88
CA GLU A 34 6.28 9.48 -4.96
C GLU A 34 5.80 8.04 -4.74
N LEU A 35 4.51 7.86 -4.44
CA LEU A 35 3.93 6.55 -4.19
C LEU A 35 3.90 5.68 -5.45
N ASN A 36 3.70 6.28 -6.64
CA ASN A 36 3.76 5.58 -7.92
C ASN A 36 5.18 5.05 -8.16
N VAL A 37 6.20 5.89 -7.95
CA VAL A 37 7.61 5.47 -8.08
C VAL A 37 7.94 4.34 -7.10
N LEU A 38 7.49 4.42 -5.85
CA LEU A 38 7.71 3.36 -4.87
C LEU A 38 6.95 2.07 -5.25
N ARG A 39 5.72 2.18 -5.76
CA ARG A 39 4.92 1.03 -6.22
C ARG A 39 5.58 0.35 -7.42
N ASP A 40 6.01 1.12 -8.40
CA ASP A 40 6.56 0.62 -9.66
C ASP A 40 7.92 -0.05 -9.45
N ASN A 41 8.71 0.44 -8.49
CA ASN A 41 9.93 -0.22 -8.01
C ASN A 41 9.67 -1.39 -7.04
N GLY A 42 8.41 -1.59 -6.62
CA GLY A 42 8.03 -2.61 -5.63
C GLY A 42 8.53 -2.35 -4.21
N LEU A 43 8.93 -1.11 -3.91
CA LEU A 43 9.48 -0.66 -2.63
C LEU A 43 8.45 0.02 -1.71
N ILE A 44 7.22 0.21 -2.18
CA ILE A 44 6.14 0.81 -1.38
C ILE A 44 5.83 -0.04 -0.13
N ARG A 45 5.69 0.62 1.02
CA ARG A 45 5.39 0.03 2.33
C ARG A 45 4.15 0.66 2.96
N ALA A 46 3.62 0.01 4.00
CA ALA A 46 2.50 0.53 4.78
C ALA A 46 2.78 1.90 5.42
N SER A 47 4.03 2.17 5.79
CA SER A 47 4.50 3.44 6.35
C SER A 47 4.46 4.61 5.36
N ASN A 48 4.45 4.34 4.05
CA ASN A 48 4.30 5.38 3.03
C ASN A 48 2.83 5.77 2.81
N LEU A 49 1.91 4.86 3.15
CA LEU A 49 0.48 5.07 2.95
C LEU A 49 -0.11 6.04 3.98
N PRO A 50 -1.17 6.76 3.60
CA PRO A 50 -2.00 7.53 4.52
C PRO A 50 -2.54 6.69 5.69
N ALA A 51 -2.75 7.34 6.83
CA ALA A 51 -3.19 6.69 8.07
C ALA A 51 -4.40 5.77 7.88
N LYS A 52 -5.41 6.21 7.11
CA LYS A 52 -6.63 5.42 6.86
C LYS A 52 -6.35 4.11 6.10
N LEU A 53 -5.47 4.15 5.10
CA LEU A 53 -5.05 2.95 4.36
C LEU A 53 -4.13 2.05 5.20
N ARG A 54 -3.27 2.67 6.02
CA ARG A 54 -2.40 1.96 6.96
C ARG A 54 -3.20 1.17 8.00
N ASN A 55 -4.30 1.72 8.50
CA ASN A 55 -5.18 1.05 9.46
C ASN A 55 -5.87 -0.19 8.88
N GLU A 56 -6.11 -0.22 7.56
CA GLU A 56 -6.68 -1.39 6.88
C GLU A 56 -5.62 -2.41 6.46
N PHE A 57 -4.35 -2.01 6.50
CA PHE A 57 -3.22 -2.82 6.10
C PHE A 57 -3.02 -3.97 7.10
N PRO A 58 -2.79 -5.22 6.64
CA PRO A 58 -2.51 -6.31 7.56
C PRO A 58 -1.19 -6.06 8.29
N GLY A 59 -1.24 -6.00 9.63
CA GLY A 59 -0.09 -5.65 10.47
C GLY A 59 1.10 -6.60 10.33
N GLU A 60 0.88 -7.87 9.97
CA GLU A 60 1.95 -8.85 9.75
C GLU A 60 2.91 -8.46 8.61
N PHE A 61 2.47 -7.59 7.69
CA PHE A 61 3.27 -7.12 6.56
C PHE A 61 3.72 -5.65 6.71
N SER A 62 3.55 -5.02 7.89
CA SER A 62 3.77 -3.56 8.04
C SER A 62 5.19 -3.11 7.72
N GLU A 63 6.16 -3.97 8.04
CA GLU A 63 7.60 -3.76 7.79
C GLU A 63 8.03 -4.22 6.39
N MET A 64 7.16 -4.90 5.65
CA MET A 64 7.44 -5.43 4.33
C MET A 64 7.07 -4.45 3.21
N ASN A 65 7.84 -4.51 2.13
CA ASN A 65 7.56 -3.84 0.88
C ASN A 65 6.77 -4.76 -0.09
N LEU A 66 6.26 -4.17 -1.18
CA LEU A 66 5.45 -4.89 -2.16
C LEU A 66 6.16 -6.13 -2.75
N ASN A 67 7.48 -6.07 -2.98
CA ASN A 67 8.23 -7.21 -3.50
C ASN A 67 8.37 -8.33 -2.47
N GLU A 68 8.66 -7.98 -1.22
CA GLU A 68 8.73 -8.95 -0.10
C GLU A 68 7.40 -9.68 0.10
N ILE A 69 6.28 -8.94 0.06
CA ILE A 69 4.93 -9.53 0.22
C ILE A 69 4.57 -10.44 -0.97
N ARG A 70 5.05 -10.14 -2.18
CA ARG A 70 4.83 -10.98 -3.36
C ARG A 70 5.65 -12.29 -3.33
N ALA A 71 6.77 -12.29 -2.60
CA ALA A 71 7.65 -13.45 -2.45
C ALA A 71 7.29 -14.34 -1.25
N TYR A 72 6.34 -13.91 -0.41
CA TYR A 72 5.84 -14.61 0.78
C TYR A 72 4.71 -15.60 0.44
#